data_AF-A0A6I4ZCX8-F1
#
_entry.id   AF-A0A6I4ZCX8-F1
#
_cell.length_a   1.000
_cell.length_b   1.000
_cell.length_c   1.000
_cell.angle_alpha   90.00
_cell.angle_beta   90.00
_cell.angle_gamma   90.00
#
_symmetry.space_group_name_H-M   'P 1'
#
loop_
_entity.id
_entity.type
_entity.pdbx_description
1 polymer ?
#
loop_
_entity_poly.entity_id
_entity_poly.type
_entity_poly.pdbx_seq_one_letter_code
_entity_poly.pdbx_strand_id
1 'polypeptide(L)'
;MSHDVPQEPTALSQRQLLAIPYLTASPTFTEAAEKLGVSRKTIYRWLNDPDFRQAYERQREETAALATSEIRALMLKAAVVLAERLESDDPEERARASRDVMTYGLKVADSEANRRVVERLNRIISNVEEEDRYHARNPHVPHTRNPNSRRH
;
A
#
# COMPACT_ATOMS: atom_id res chain seq x y z
N MET A 1 5.67 -41.68 -19.21
CA MET A 1 6.12 -40.83 -18.10
C MET A 1 6.61 -39.52 -18.71
N SER A 2 5.68 -38.61 -18.99
CA SER A 2 6.01 -37.25 -19.39
C SER A 2 6.22 -36.45 -18.12
N HIS A 3 7.48 -36.16 -17.80
CA HIS A 3 7.79 -35.15 -16.80
C HIS A 3 7.49 -33.79 -17.42
N ASP A 4 6.31 -33.26 -17.13
CA ASP A 4 6.02 -31.84 -17.22
C ASP A 4 6.75 -31.16 -16.06
N VAL A 5 7.99 -30.75 -16.33
CA VAL A 5 8.76 -29.90 -15.42
C VAL A 5 8.15 -28.50 -15.52
N PRO A 6 7.67 -27.91 -14.41
CA PRO A 6 7.26 -26.51 -14.39
C PRO A 6 8.42 -25.65 -14.89
N GLN A 7 8.20 -24.91 -15.98
CA GLN A 7 9.17 -23.98 -16.53
C GLN A 7 9.54 -22.93 -15.47
N GLU A 8 10.83 -22.75 -15.20
CA GLU A 8 11.37 -21.64 -14.42
C GLU A 8 10.95 -20.29 -15.01
N PRO A 9 10.78 -19.22 -14.19
CA PRO A 9 10.20 -17.96 -14.63
C PRO A 9 11.06 -17.31 -15.72
N THR A 10 10.41 -16.85 -16.79
CA THR A 10 11.04 -16.24 -17.95
C THR A 10 11.81 -14.99 -17.52
N ALA A 11 13.13 -15.09 -17.37
CA ALA A 11 13.96 -14.01 -16.87
C ALA A 11 13.82 -12.76 -17.77
N LEU A 12 13.37 -11.64 -17.17
CA LEU A 12 13.24 -10.36 -17.87
C LEU A 12 14.53 -10.01 -18.61
N SER A 13 14.38 -9.55 -19.86
CA SER A 13 15.54 -9.10 -20.63
C SER A 13 16.25 -7.93 -19.92
N GLN A 14 17.55 -7.77 -20.15
CA GLN A 14 18.32 -6.64 -19.61
C GLN A 14 17.67 -5.28 -19.96
N ARG A 15 17.09 -5.17 -21.17
CA ARG A 15 16.39 -3.97 -21.60
C ARG A 15 15.10 -3.72 -20.81
N GLN A 16 14.37 -4.77 -20.45
CA GLN A 16 13.20 -4.69 -19.58
C GLN A 16 13.60 -4.29 -18.15
N LEU A 17 14.63 -4.92 -17.58
CA LEU A 17 15.12 -4.58 -16.24
C LEU A 17 15.55 -3.11 -16.15
N LEU A 18 16.27 -2.61 -17.16
CA LEU A 18 16.65 -1.20 -17.24
C LEU A 18 15.45 -0.28 -17.41
N ALA A 19 14.35 -0.73 -18.02
CA ALA A 19 13.17 0.11 -18.23
C ALA A 19 12.40 0.40 -16.94
N ILE A 20 12.32 -0.56 -16.02
CA ILE A 20 11.53 -0.49 -14.79
C ILE A 20 11.78 0.81 -13.98
N PRO A 21 13.03 1.17 -13.59
CA PRO A 21 13.26 2.39 -12.81
C PRO A 21 12.85 3.68 -13.55
N TYR A 22 13.01 3.74 -14.88
CA TYR A 22 12.57 4.89 -15.66
C TYR A 22 11.05 4.98 -15.74
N LEU A 23 10.35 3.85 -15.86
CA LEU A 23 8.89 3.81 -15.81
C LEU A 23 8.39 4.28 -14.44
N THR A 24 9.03 3.86 -13.35
CA THR A 24 8.62 4.21 -11.98
C THR A 24 8.89 5.68 -11.67
N ALA A 25 9.97 6.26 -12.19
CA ALA A 25 10.35 7.65 -11.93
C ALA A 25 9.64 8.68 -12.83
N SER A 26 8.99 8.25 -13.91
CA SER A 26 8.33 9.14 -14.85
C SER A 26 6.82 9.28 -14.59
N PRO A 27 6.27 10.50 -14.61
CA PRO A 27 4.83 10.76 -14.48
C PRO A 27 3.96 10.09 -15.55
N THR A 28 4.53 9.87 -16.75
CA THR A 28 3.80 9.26 -17.87
C THR A 28 4.66 8.25 -18.62
N PHE A 29 4.01 7.25 -19.24
CA PHE A 29 4.70 6.30 -20.12
C PHE A 29 5.26 6.94 -21.38
N THR A 30 4.76 8.11 -21.81
CA THR A 30 5.31 8.86 -22.94
C THR A 30 6.72 9.36 -22.59
N GLU A 31 6.86 10.04 -21.46
CA GLU A 31 8.14 10.56 -21.00
C GLU A 31 9.14 9.44 -20.72
N ALA A 32 8.67 8.33 -20.13
CA ALA A 32 9.53 7.18 -19.89
C ALA A 32 10.02 6.55 -21.20
N ALA A 33 9.17 6.50 -22.24
CA ALA A 33 9.53 6.00 -23.57
C ALA A 33 10.63 6.84 -24.23
N GLU A 34 10.51 8.17 -24.13
CA GLU A 34 11.49 9.12 -24.63
C GLU A 34 12.84 8.96 -23.92
N LYS A 35 12.84 8.90 -22.58
CA LYS A 35 14.07 8.68 -21.78
C LYS A 35 14.75 7.35 -22.10
N LEU A 36 13.97 6.30 -22.37
CA LEU A 36 14.46 4.96 -22.68
C LEU A 36 14.82 4.75 -24.15
N GLY A 37 14.51 5.71 -25.04
CA GLY A 37 14.68 5.55 -26.48
C GLY A 37 13.87 4.36 -27.04
N VAL A 38 12.64 4.15 -26.55
CA VAL A 38 11.72 3.11 -27.03
C VAL A 38 10.40 3.72 -27.47
N SER A 39 9.62 2.97 -28.26
CA SER A 39 8.25 3.38 -28.57
C SER A 39 7.31 3.10 -27.39
N ARG A 40 6.25 3.89 -27.23
CA ARG A 40 5.16 3.59 -26.27
C ARG A 40 4.56 2.20 -26.48
N LYS A 41 4.46 1.76 -27.74
CA LYS A 41 3.98 0.41 -28.09
C LYS A 41 4.85 -0.69 -27.48
N THR A 42 6.17 -0.46 -27.39
CA THR A 42 7.10 -1.38 -26.73
C THR A 42 6.82 -1.49 -25.23
N ILE A 43 6.58 -0.36 -24.55
CA ILE A 43 6.22 -0.35 -23.12
C ILE A 43 4.90 -1.07 -22.89
N TYR A 44 3.85 -0.78 -23.67
CA TYR A 44 2.57 -1.48 -23.51
C TYR A 44 2.68 -2.99 -23.75
N ARG A 45 3.51 -3.41 -24.71
CA ARG A 45 3.80 -4.84 -24.92
C ARG A 45 4.47 -5.45 -23.69
N TRP A 46 5.47 -4.78 -23.09
CA TRP A 46 6.08 -5.25 -21.85
C TRP A 46 5.10 -5.25 -20.68
N LEU A 47 4.21 -4.27 -20.56
CA LEU A 47 3.19 -4.27 -19.51
C LEU A 47 2.15 -5.40 -19.66
N ASN A 48 2.02 -6.01 -20.83
CA ASN A 48 1.19 -7.20 -21.04
C ASN A 48 1.90 -8.51 -20.66
N ASP A 49 3.23 -8.48 -20.46
CA ASP A 49 4.01 -9.58 -19.92
C ASP A 49 3.81 -9.61 -18.39
N PRO A 50 3.26 -10.71 -17.82
CA PRO A 50 3.01 -10.83 -16.39
C PRO A 50 4.26 -10.64 -15.52
N ASP A 51 5.41 -11.17 -15.96
CA ASP A 51 6.67 -11.11 -15.20
C ASP A 51 7.17 -9.67 -15.15
N PHE A 52 7.07 -8.95 -16.27
CA PHE A 52 7.46 -7.54 -16.33
C PHE A 52 6.53 -6.66 -15.50
N ARG A 53 5.21 -6.89 -15.61
CA ARG A 53 4.21 -6.17 -14.84
C ARG A 53 4.45 -6.37 -13.35
N GLN A 54 4.68 -7.60 -12.90
CA GLN A 54 4.95 -7.88 -11.49
C GLN A 54 6.21 -7.13 -11.00
N ALA A 55 7.30 -7.18 -11.75
CA ALA A 55 8.53 -6.50 -11.37
C ALA A 55 8.38 -4.97 -11.35
N TYR A 56 7.62 -4.39 -12.29
CA TYR A 56 7.30 -2.97 -12.32
C TYR A 56 6.42 -2.55 -11.14
N GLU A 57 5.36 -3.29 -10.85
CA GLU A 57 4.47 -3.02 -9.71
C GLU A 57 5.23 -3.10 -8.38
N ARG A 58 6.07 -4.12 -8.19
CA ARG A 58 6.94 -4.23 -7.01
C ARG A 58 7.83 -3.00 -6.83
N GLN A 59 8.52 -2.56 -7.89
CA GLN A 59 9.36 -1.35 -7.82
C GLN A 59 8.53 -0.10 -7.49
N ARG A 60 7.31 -0.02 -8.04
CA ARG A 60 6.40 1.11 -7.78
C ARG A 60 5.96 1.13 -6.32
N GLU A 61 5.64 -0.02 -5.75
CA GLU A 61 5.29 -0.17 -4.33
C GLU A 61 6.47 0.21 -3.42
N GLU A 62 7.68 -0.28 -3.71
CA GLU A 62 8.89 0.08 -2.97
C GLU A 62 9.16 1.59 -3.02
N THR A 63 9.02 2.20 -4.19
CA THR A 63 9.20 3.65 -4.36
C THR A 63 8.12 4.45 -3.61
N ALA A 64 6.86 3.99 -3.65
CA ALA A 64 5.78 4.61 -2.90
C ALA A 64 5.99 4.50 -1.38
N ALA A 65 6.52 3.38 -0.89
CA ALA A 65 6.87 3.20 0.51
C ALA A 65 7.95 4.19 0.96
N LEU A 66 8.99 4.38 0.13
CA LEU A 66 10.03 5.38 0.38
C LEU A 66 9.48 6.80 0.40
N ALA A 67 8.68 7.19 -0.60
CA ALA A 67 8.05 8.51 -0.65
C ALA A 67 7.17 8.77 0.58
N THR A 68 6.41 7.75 1.02
CA THR A 68 5.58 7.84 2.22
C THR A 68 6.44 8.02 3.48
N SER A 69 7.59 7.34 3.56
CA SER A 69 8.55 7.52 4.67
C SER A 69 9.06 8.96 4.74
N GLU A 70 9.47 9.53 3.60
CA GLU A 70 9.94 10.92 3.52
C GLU A 70 8.86 11.92 3.90
N ILE A 71 7.62 11.73 3.43
CA ILE A 71 6.49 12.58 3.83
C ILE A 71 6.27 12.52 5.35
N ARG A 72 6.36 11.33 5.97
CA ARG A 72 6.25 11.20 7.43
C ARG A 72 7.34 11.95 8.17
N ALA A 73 8.58 11.91 7.69
CA ALA A 73 9.68 12.67 8.26
C ALA A 73 9.44 14.20 8.15
N LEU A 74 8.90 14.67 7.02
CA LEU A 74 8.52 16.08 6.85
C LEU A 74 7.35 16.49 7.75
N MET A 75 6.36 15.62 7.95
CA MET A 75 5.26 15.87 8.88
C MET A 75 5.76 16.03 10.31
N LEU A 76 6.75 15.24 10.74
CA LEU A 76 7.37 15.42 12.06
C LEU A 76 8.04 16.80 12.19
N LYS A 77 8.77 17.24 11.16
CA LYS A 77 9.37 18.58 11.14
C LYS A 77 8.30 19.68 11.20
N ALA A 78 7.20 19.53 10.46
CA ALA A 78 6.08 20.46 10.50
C ALA A 78 5.42 20.52 11.89
N ALA A 79 5.31 19.40 12.60
CA ALA A 79 4.79 19.36 13.96
C ALA A 79 5.69 20.13 14.95
N VAL A 80 7.01 20.05 14.81
CA VAL A 80 7.95 20.85 15.62
C VAL A 80 7.75 22.34 15.38
N VAL A 81 7.65 22.76 14.11
CA VAL A 81 7.37 24.16 13.77
C VAL A 81 6.02 24.62 14.34
N LEU A 82 4.97 23.80 14.27
CA LEU A 82 3.68 24.14 14.89
C LEU A 82 3.80 24.29 16.41
N ALA A 83 4.59 23.45 17.08
CA ALA A 83 4.83 23.55 18.52
C ALA A 83 5.54 24.86 18.89
N GLU A 84 6.53 25.29 18.12
CA GLU A 84 7.19 26.59 18.30
C GLU A 84 6.19 27.74 18.13
N ARG A 85 5.30 27.67 17.13
CA ARG A 85 4.29 28.71 16.87
C ARG A 85 3.21 28.80 17.94
N LEU A 86 2.99 27.74 18.74
CA LEU A 86 2.11 27.81 19.91
C LEU A 86 2.66 28.74 21.00
N GLU A 87 3.97 28.96 21.04
CA GLU A 87 4.64 29.85 21.98
C GLU A 87 4.88 31.26 21.40
N SER A 88 4.35 31.56 20.21
CA SER A 88 4.50 32.89 19.58
C SER A 88 3.87 33.99 20.42
N ASP A 89 4.52 35.15 20.50
CA ASP A 89 3.98 36.36 21.14
C ASP A 89 2.80 36.96 20.37
N ASP A 90 2.71 36.69 19.06
CA ASP A 90 1.58 37.11 18.23
C ASP A 90 0.33 36.26 18.56
N PRO A 91 -0.74 36.86 19.12
CA PRO A 91 -1.95 36.14 19.46
C PRO A 91 -2.64 35.50 18.24
N GLU A 92 -2.54 36.09 17.05
CA GLU A 92 -3.17 35.54 15.85
C GLU A 92 -2.43 34.29 15.36
N GLU A 93 -1.11 34.35 15.30
CA GLU A 93 -0.27 33.20 14.97
C GLU A 93 -0.49 32.04 15.95
N ARG A 94 -0.47 32.32 17.25
CA ARG A 94 -0.71 31.32 18.29
C ARG A 94 -2.11 30.70 18.20
N ALA A 95 -3.14 31.50 17.93
CA ALA A 95 -4.50 31.01 17.73
C ALA A 95 -4.61 30.12 16.47
N ARG A 96 -3.90 30.47 15.39
CA ARG A 96 -3.85 29.68 14.16
C ARG A 96 -3.16 28.35 14.38
N ALA A 97 -1.98 28.35 15.01
CA ALA A 97 -1.24 27.13 15.36
C ALA A 97 -2.08 26.22 16.28
N SER A 98 -2.76 26.79 17.28
CA SER A 98 -3.68 26.06 18.15
C SER A 98 -4.80 25.35 17.38
N ARG A 99 -5.42 26.04 16.43
CA ARG A 99 -6.48 25.46 15.58
C ARG A 99 -5.94 24.34 14.70
N ASP A 100 -4.77 24.55 14.08
CA ASP A 100 -4.14 23.56 13.21
C ASP A 100 -3.80 22.30 14.01
N VAL A 101 -3.17 22.43 15.18
CA VAL A 101 -2.83 21.31 16.07
C VAL A 101 -4.08 20.53 16.49
N MET A 102 -5.17 21.21 16.89
CA MET A 102 -6.42 20.52 17.22
C MET A 102 -7.02 19.79 16.01
N THR A 103 -7.01 20.43 14.83
CA THR A 103 -7.56 19.85 13.60
C THR A 103 -6.79 18.61 13.16
N TYR A 104 -5.46 18.66 13.15
CA TYR A 104 -4.64 17.52 12.76
C TYR A 104 -4.60 16.44 13.85
N GLY A 105 -4.59 16.82 15.13
CA GLY A 105 -4.65 15.89 16.26
C GLY A 105 -5.91 15.03 16.23
N LEU A 106 -7.08 15.62 15.97
CA LEU A 106 -8.34 14.88 15.81
C LEU A 106 -8.28 13.89 14.63
N LYS A 107 -7.73 14.33 13.48
CA LYS A 107 -7.57 13.45 12.31
C LYS A 107 -6.64 12.26 12.57
N VAL A 108 -5.57 12.45 13.36
CA VAL A 108 -4.67 11.35 13.76
C VAL A 108 -5.41 10.37 14.65
N ALA A 109 -6.15 10.85 15.65
CA ALA A 109 -6.96 9.99 16.52
C ALA A 109 -8.01 9.17 15.74
N ASP A 110 -8.70 9.80 14.78
CA ASP A 110 -9.65 9.12 13.89
C ASP A 110 -8.95 8.07 13.01
N SER A 111 -7.78 8.40 12.46
CA SER A 111 -7.00 7.47 11.63
C SER A 111 -6.56 6.24 12.43
N GLU A 112 -6.16 6.41 13.70
CA GLU A 112 -5.84 5.30 14.59
C GLU A 112 -7.06 4.46 14.95
N ALA A 113 -8.22 5.09 15.19
CA ALA A 113 -9.46 4.37 15.43
C ALA A 113 -9.88 3.53 14.21
N ASN A 114 -9.80 4.11 13.01
CA ASN A 114 -10.08 3.40 11.76
C ASN A 114 -9.12 2.22 11.55
N ARG A 115 -7.83 2.40 11.84
CA ARG A 115 -6.84 1.33 11.76
C ARG A 115 -7.19 0.15 12.68
N ARG A 116 -7.60 0.42 13.93
CA ARG A 116 -8.06 -0.62 14.87
C ARG A 116 -9.27 -1.39 14.34
N VAL A 117 -10.21 -0.70 13.68
CA VAL A 117 -11.37 -1.35 13.04
C VAL A 117 -10.90 -2.30 11.93
N VAL A 118 -10.01 -1.85 11.04
CA VAL A 118 -9.47 -2.68 9.95
C VAL A 118 -8.74 -3.91 10.50
N GLU A 119 -7.87 -3.74 11.50
CA GLU A 119 -7.16 -4.86 12.13
C GLU A 119 -8.11 -5.88 12.75
N ARG A 120 -9.20 -5.40 13.39
CA ARG A 120 -10.24 -6.28 13.94
C ARG A 120 -10.99 -7.04 12.85
N LEU A 121 -11.34 -6.37 11.75
CA LEU A 121 -12.03 -7.00 10.62
C LEU A 121 -11.16 -8.07 9.98
N ASN A 122 -9.89 -7.77 9.72
CA ASN A 122 -8.94 -8.75 9.15
C ASN A 122 -8.83 -9.99 10.04
N ARG A 123 -8.77 -9.82 11.36
CA ARG A 123 -8.77 -10.97 12.30
C ARG A 123 -10.04 -11.81 12.21
N ILE A 124 -11.21 -11.18 12.11
CA ILE A 124 -12.49 -11.90 11.98
C ILE A 124 -12.53 -12.67 10.65
N ILE A 125 -12.11 -12.03 9.56
CA ILE A 125 -12.05 -12.66 8.23
C ILE A 125 -11.12 -13.89 8.28
N SER A 126 -9.91 -13.76 8.83
CA SER A 126 -8.98 -14.89 8.95
C SER A 126 -9.57 -16.05 9.76
N ASN A 127 -10.24 -15.78 10.87
CA ASN A 127 -10.88 -16.82 11.68
C ASN A 127 -11.99 -17.55 10.91
N VAL A 128 -12.83 -16.82 10.16
CA VAL A 128 -13.90 -17.42 9.34
C VAL A 128 -13.31 -18.27 8.22
N GLU A 129 -12.29 -17.76 7.51
CA GLU A 129 -11.61 -18.54 6.47
C GLU A 129 -10.91 -19.79 7.02
N GLU A 130 -10.37 -19.73 8.24
CA GLU A 130 -9.81 -20.90 8.93
C GLU A 130 -10.88 -21.92 9.31
N GLU A 131 -12.02 -21.47 9.82
CA GLU A 131 -13.18 -22.32 10.13
C GLU A 131 -13.70 -23.02 8.85
N ASP A 132 -13.90 -22.26 7.77
CA ASP A 132 -14.32 -22.80 6.47
C ASP A 132 -13.29 -23.82 5.92
N ARG A 133 -11.99 -23.49 6.00
CA ARG A 133 -10.91 -24.41 5.60
C ARG A 133 -10.86 -25.66 6.48
N TYR A 134 -11.18 -25.56 7.77
CA TYR A 134 -11.24 -26.69 8.69
C TYR A 134 -12.42 -27.61 8.36
N HIS A 135 -13.62 -27.05 8.11
CA HIS A 135 -14.81 -27.84 7.75
C HIS A 135 -14.71 -28.44 6.36
N ALA A 136 -14.10 -27.74 5.39
CA ALA A 136 -13.81 -28.30 4.07
C ALA A 136 -12.89 -29.53 4.16
N ARG A 137 -11.96 -29.55 5.13
CA ARG A 137 -11.10 -30.74 5.41
C ARG A 137 -11.79 -31.80 6.28
N ASN A 138 -12.80 -31.41 7.08
CA ASN A 138 -13.49 -32.27 8.04
C ASN A 138 -15.03 -32.19 7.87
N PRO A 139 -15.60 -32.69 6.76
CA PRO A 139 -17.02 -32.51 6.43
C PRO A 139 -18.00 -33.19 7.39
N HIS A 140 -17.52 -34.13 8.22
CA HIS A 140 -18.32 -34.78 9.25
C HIS A 140 -18.43 -33.99 10.56
N VAL A 141 -17.63 -32.93 10.74
CA VAL A 141 -17.69 -32.07 11.92
C VAL A 141 -18.69 -30.94 11.65
N PRO A 142 -19.78 -30.81 12.41
CA PRO A 142 -20.78 -29.77 12.21
C PRO A 142 -20.23 -28.38 12.58
N HIS A 143 -20.60 -27.34 11.83
CA HIS A 143 -20.28 -25.95 12.18
C HIS A 143 -20.82 -25.62 13.58
N THR A 144 -19.96 -25.08 14.44
CA THR A 144 -20.41 -24.57 15.74
C THR A 144 -21.17 -23.27 15.51
N ARG A 145 -22.51 -23.30 15.65
CA ARG A 145 -23.35 -22.11 15.50
C ARG A 145 -22.89 -21.03 16.48
N ASN A 146 -22.51 -19.87 15.96
CA ASN A 146 -22.11 -18.70 16.74
C ASN A 146 -23.12 -18.45 17.89
N PRO A 147 -22.70 -18.44 19.17
CA PRO A 147 -23.61 -18.25 20.31
C PRO A 147 -24.34 -16.90 20.29
N ASN A 148 -23.88 -15.91 19.50
CA ASN A 148 -24.56 -14.63 19.31
C ASN A 148 -25.65 -14.63 18.22
N SER A 149 -25.90 -15.76 17.52
CA SER A 149 -26.98 -15.88 16.52
C SER A 149 -28.39 -15.96 17.14
N ARG A 150 -28.51 -15.95 18.47
CA ARG A 150 -29.80 -15.94 19.21
C ARG A 150 -29.82 -14.85 20.27
N ARG A 151 -29.85 -13.57 19.87
CA ARG A 151 -30.55 -12.54 20.64
C ARG A 151 -31.26 -11.61 19.67
N HIS A 152 -32.57 -11.56 19.87
CA HIS A 152 -33.56 -10.71 19.19
C HIS A 152 -33.23 -9.24 19.28
#